data_AF-A0A078JX53-F1
#
_entry.id   AF-A0A078JX53-F1
#
_cell.length_a   1.000
_cell.length_b   1.000
_cell.length_c   1.000
_cell.angle_alpha   90.00
_cell.angle_beta   90.00
_cell.angle_gamma   90.00
#
_symmetry.space_group_name_H-M   'P 1'
#
loop_
_entity.id
_entity.type
_entity.pdbx_description
1 polymer ?
#
loop_
_entity_poly.entity_id
_entity_poly.type
_entity_poly.pdbx_seq_one_letter_code
_entity_poly.pdbx_strand_id
1 'polypeptide(L)'
;MCSCSQTSNIDELDLMREHKKILLEEAALQSSSLKRLSDEVAKSPQNEETKEEINALHDDIKAKNDQIATLEKQILDYVMTSHEALDKSDILQAVAELRDQLNEESFELEVIELFMFMPRDSFCLSANIRVVKGQTISTMKPNHMLYVLSHPFILIAVLQEEVANLKQHLSNSLELAQETKIEELKLKTKELNESKEQLEHRNRKLAEESSYAKSLASAAAVELKALSEEVAKLMNHNRKLSAELSTHSTQSPNLIIKQEQRKKIEPSKETRTRQLRELRMSKDRELTYEAAFVDKDQREAELEKDSKHRETYLENELASIRIQTNT
;
A
#
# COMPACT_ATOMS: atom_id res chain seq x y z
N MET A 1 5.03 -2.42 42.79
CA MET A 1 6.16 -1.86 42.01
C MET A 1 5.96 -2.30 40.57
N CYS A 2 5.47 -1.43 39.67
CA CYS A 2 5.57 -1.60 38.22
C CYS A 2 4.90 -0.39 37.54
N SER A 3 5.70 0.60 37.19
CA SER A 3 5.26 1.73 36.33
C SER A 3 6.40 2.33 35.49
N CYS A 4 7.58 1.71 35.46
CA CYS A 4 8.73 2.21 34.67
C CYS A 4 8.81 1.70 33.22
N SER A 5 8.03 0.68 32.83
CA SER A 5 8.18 0.07 31.50
C SER A 5 7.40 0.78 30.38
N GLN A 6 6.38 1.58 30.72
CA GLN A 6 5.50 2.24 29.73
C GLN A 6 6.09 3.53 29.15
N THR A 7 6.86 4.30 29.93
CA THR A 7 7.50 5.54 29.43
C THR A 7 8.62 5.24 28.45
N SER A 8 9.40 4.17 28.72
CA SER A 8 10.53 3.74 27.91
C SER A 8 10.16 3.40 26.45
N ASN A 9 8.97 2.83 26.24
CA ASN A 9 8.53 2.39 24.91
C ASN A 9 8.05 3.55 24.02
N ILE A 10 7.52 4.62 24.61
CA ILE A 10 7.12 5.83 23.88
C ILE A 10 8.36 6.63 23.49
N ASP A 11 9.33 6.73 24.41
CA ASP A 11 10.58 7.47 24.19
C ASP A 11 11.42 6.87 23.04
N GLU A 12 11.44 5.54 22.88
CA GLU A 12 12.14 4.85 21.78
C GLU A 12 11.49 5.07 20.41
N LEU A 13 10.15 5.05 20.35
CA LEU A 13 9.39 5.32 19.12
C LEU A 13 9.58 6.76 18.65
N ASP A 14 9.55 7.71 19.58
CA ASP A 14 9.74 9.13 19.27
C ASP A 14 11.17 9.42 18.82
N LEU A 15 12.18 8.73 19.38
CA LEU A 15 13.55 8.78 18.91
C LEU A 15 13.69 8.31 17.45
N MET A 16 13.05 7.19 17.10
CA MET A 16 13.07 6.66 15.74
C MET A 16 12.38 7.60 14.74
N ARG A 17 11.27 8.24 15.14
CA ARG A 17 10.57 9.24 14.32
C ARG A 17 11.40 10.49 14.08
N GLU A 18 12.08 10.99 15.11
CA GLU A 18 12.93 12.16 14.99
C GLU A 18 14.15 11.85 14.12
N HIS A 19 14.75 10.66 14.25
CA HIS A 19 15.84 10.22 13.36
C HIS A 19 15.41 10.14 11.89
N LYS A 20 14.22 9.58 11.60
CA LYS A 20 13.65 9.58 10.25
C LYS A 20 13.50 11.00 9.70
N LYS A 21 13.00 11.92 10.52
CA LYS A 21 12.77 13.32 10.13
C LYS A 21 14.09 14.02 9.78
N ILE A 22 15.15 13.81 10.57
CA ILE A 22 16.49 14.36 10.29
C ILE A 22 17.03 13.83 8.96
N LEU A 23 16.95 12.52 8.72
CA LEU A 23 17.44 11.92 7.47
C LEU A 23 16.68 12.43 6.24
N LEU A 24 15.37 12.65 6.35
CA LEU A 24 14.55 13.23 5.27
C LEU A 24 14.99 14.66 4.94
N GLU A 25 15.25 15.47 5.95
CA GLU A 25 15.71 16.85 5.77
C GLU A 25 17.11 16.91 5.15
N GLU A 26 18.02 16.05 5.60
CA GLU A 26 19.36 15.93 5.03
C GLU A 26 19.35 15.46 3.57
N ALA A 27 18.54 14.43 3.24
CA ALA A 27 18.40 13.94 1.87
C ALA A 27 17.83 15.03 0.94
N ALA A 28 16.87 15.83 1.43
CA ALA A 28 16.32 16.96 0.69
C ALA A 28 17.38 18.04 0.40
N LEU A 29 18.22 18.38 1.39
CA LEU A 29 19.34 19.31 1.23
C LEU A 29 20.36 18.81 0.20
N GLN A 30 20.73 17.53 0.25
CA GLN A 30 21.64 16.92 -0.71
C GLN A 30 21.04 16.87 -2.12
N SER A 31 19.75 16.57 -2.23
CA SER A 31 19.05 16.57 -3.52
C SER A 31 18.96 17.97 -4.14
N SER A 32 18.85 19.02 -3.33
CA SER A 32 18.96 20.42 -3.75
C SER A 32 20.36 20.76 -4.28
N SER A 33 21.42 20.37 -3.56
CA SER A 33 22.81 20.55 -3.99
C SER A 33 23.12 19.79 -5.28
N LEU A 34 22.66 18.54 -5.39
CA LEU A 34 22.79 17.72 -6.59
C LEU A 34 22.15 18.40 -7.81
N LYS A 35 20.95 18.97 -7.64
CA LYS A 35 20.26 19.69 -8.71
C LYS A 35 21.06 20.91 -9.18
N ARG A 36 21.62 21.70 -8.25
CA ARG A 36 22.45 22.86 -8.58
C ARG A 36 23.71 22.47 -9.35
N LEU A 37 24.43 21.43 -8.90
CA LEU A 37 25.63 20.94 -9.58
C LEU A 37 25.29 20.34 -10.95
N SER A 38 24.18 19.62 -11.07
CA SER A 38 23.69 19.09 -12.35
C SER A 38 23.34 20.21 -13.34
N ASP A 39 22.72 21.30 -12.88
CA ASP A 39 22.40 22.48 -13.70
C ASP A 39 23.66 23.26 -14.12
N GLU A 40 24.72 23.24 -13.32
CA GLU A 40 26.04 23.84 -13.59
C GLU A 40 26.78 23.04 -14.68
N VAL A 41 26.80 21.71 -14.56
CA VAL A 41 27.41 20.79 -15.55
C VAL A 41 26.70 20.86 -16.90
N ALA A 42 25.37 21.04 -16.91
CA ALA A 42 24.61 21.24 -18.15
C ALA A 42 25.01 22.51 -18.92
N LYS A 43 25.57 23.52 -18.22
CA LYS A 43 26.06 24.78 -18.81
C LYS A 43 27.55 24.76 -19.14
N SER A 44 28.35 23.93 -18.47
CA SER A 44 29.80 23.80 -18.67
C SER A 44 30.27 22.33 -18.51
N PRO A 45 30.37 21.56 -19.61
CA PRO A 45 30.63 20.11 -19.55
C PRO A 45 32.11 19.71 -19.34
N GLN A 46 33.03 20.64 -19.10
CA GLN A 46 34.48 20.39 -19.06
C GLN A 46 35.05 20.07 -17.66
N ASN A 47 34.21 19.98 -16.63
CA ASN A 47 34.66 19.94 -15.24
C ASN A 47 34.45 18.54 -14.61
N GLU A 48 35.44 17.65 -14.75
CA GLU A 48 35.37 16.27 -14.21
C GLU A 48 35.19 16.22 -12.68
N GLU A 49 35.75 17.18 -11.95
CA GLU A 49 35.62 17.29 -10.48
C GLU A 49 34.14 17.43 -10.05
N THR A 50 33.35 18.24 -10.77
CA THR A 50 31.90 18.38 -10.49
C THR A 50 31.09 17.14 -10.82
N LYS A 51 31.57 16.30 -11.75
CA LYS A 51 30.89 15.05 -12.13
C LYS A 51 31.15 13.96 -11.10
N GLU A 52 32.35 13.91 -10.52
CA GLU A 52 32.66 13.06 -9.38
C GLU A 52 31.83 13.45 -8.13
N GLU A 53 31.68 14.75 -7.84
CA GLU A 53 30.85 15.25 -6.73
C GLU A 53 29.35 14.92 -6.91
N ILE A 54 28.83 15.01 -8.13
CA ILE A 54 27.46 14.60 -8.47
C ILE A 54 27.24 13.11 -8.20
N ASN A 55 28.17 12.25 -8.63
CA ASN A 55 28.07 10.81 -8.40
C ASN A 55 28.12 10.48 -6.90
N ALA A 56 29.02 11.13 -6.15
CA ALA A 56 29.13 10.95 -4.71
C ALA A 56 27.85 11.37 -3.98
N LEU A 57 27.25 12.52 -4.33
CA LEU A 57 25.98 12.97 -3.77
C LEU A 57 24.82 12.03 -4.12
N HIS A 58 24.80 11.48 -5.34
CA HIS A 58 23.79 10.51 -5.75
C HIS A 58 23.86 9.23 -4.90
N ASP A 59 25.07 8.70 -4.68
CA ASP A 59 25.28 7.51 -3.86
C ASP A 59 24.92 7.76 -2.39
N ASP A 60 25.23 8.94 -1.86
CA ASP A 60 24.91 9.32 -0.47
C ASP A 60 23.40 9.51 -0.26
N ILE A 61 22.71 10.18 -1.19
CA ILE A 61 21.23 10.30 -1.18
C ILE A 61 20.59 8.92 -1.24
N LYS A 62 21.10 8.02 -2.08
CA LYS A 62 20.61 6.65 -2.17
C LYS A 62 20.81 5.89 -0.86
N ALA A 63 21.99 5.99 -0.24
CA ALA A 63 22.27 5.36 1.05
C ALA A 63 21.36 5.90 2.17
N LYS A 64 21.06 7.20 2.19
CA LYS A 64 20.13 7.79 3.17
C LYS A 64 18.68 7.38 2.93
N ASN A 65 18.24 7.29 1.67
CA ASN A 65 16.92 6.74 1.34
C ASN A 65 16.77 5.28 1.78
N ASP A 66 17.83 4.47 1.63
CA ASP A 66 17.85 3.09 2.13
C ASP A 66 17.74 3.03 3.67
N GLN A 67 18.38 3.98 4.38
CA GLN A 67 18.25 4.13 5.85
C GLN A 67 16.84 4.58 6.26
N ILE A 68 16.25 5.54 5.55
CA ILE A 68 14.86 6.00 5.79
C ILE A 68 13.89 4.82 5.64
N ALA A 69 14.01 4.03 4.57
CA ALA A 69 13.16 2.86 4.35
C ALA A 69 13.31 1.82 5.47
N THR A 70 14.52 1.64 5.99
CA THR A 70 14.78 0.74 7.12
C THR A 70 14.13 1.24 8.40
N LEU A 71 14.24 2.54 8.72
CA LEU A 71 13.58 3.15 9.88
C LEU A 71 12.06 3.12 9.77
N GLU A 72 11.51 3.36 8.59
CA GLU A 72 10.07 3.26 8.34
C GLU A 72 9.54 1.85 8.63
N LYS A 73 10.27 0.84 8.19
CA LYS A 73 9.94 -0.56 8.51
C LYS A 73 10.01 -0.82 10.01
N GLN A 74 11.06 -0.36 10.69
CA GLN A 74 11.20 -0.52 12.14
C GLN A 74 10.07 0.18 12.91
N ILE A 75 9.68 1.39 12.52
CA ILE A 75 8.55 2.13 13.13
C ILE A 75 7.25 1.34 12.95
N LEU A 76 7.01 0.81 11.75
CA LEU A 76 5.81 0.03 11.45
C LEU A 76 5.78 -1.27 12.27
N ASP A 77 6.86 -2.03 12.27
CA ASP A 77 6.99 -3.28 13.03
C ASP A 77 6.80 -3.03 14.54
N TYR A 78 7.36 -1.94 15.07
CA TYR A 78 7.21 -1.55 16.48
C TYR A 78 5.77 -1.17 16.87
N VAL A 79 5.08 -0.40 16.01
CA VAL A 79 3.68 0.00 16.24
C VAL A 79 2.76 -1.22 16.14
N MET A 80 2.99 -2.13 15.19
CA MET A 80 2.17 -3.32 15.02
C MET A 80 2.35 -4.32 16.17
N THR A 81 3.59 -4.54 16.60
CA THR A 81 3.89 -5.46 17.71
C THR A 81 3.39 -4.93 19.06
N SER A 82 3.45 -3.62 19.30
CA SER A 82 2.92 -3.01 20.53
C SER A 82 1.40 -3.04 20.61
N HIS A 83 0.68 -2.73 19.53
CA HIS A 83 -0.80 -2.75 19.52
C HIS A 83 -1.36 -4.18 19.68
N GLU A 84 -0.78 -5.16 19.00
CA GLU A 84 -1.21 -6.57 19.14
C GLU A 84 -0.85 -7.17 20.50
N ALA A 85 0.20 -6.68 21.16
CA ALA A 85 0.58 -7.11 22.50
C ALA A 85 -0.30 -6.48 23.59
N LEU A 86 -0.64 -5.20 23.45
CA LEU A 86 -1.49 -4.48 24.41
C LEU A 86 -2.92 -5.03 24.44
N ASP A 87 -3.57 -5.19 23.28
CA ASP A 87 -4.94 -5.72 23.21
C ASP A 87 -5.05 -7.16 23.75
N LYS A 88 -4.03 -7.99 23.51
CA LYS A 88 -3.97 -9.35 24.06
C LYS A 88 -3.70 -9.31 25.57
N SER A 89 -2.82 -8.41 26.02
CA SER A 89 -2.44 -8.30 27.44
C SER A 89 -3.61 -7.86 28.31
N ASP A 90 -4.40 -6.87 27.90
CA ASP A 90 -5.47 -6.30 28.74
C ASP A 90 -6.63 -7.28 28.91
N ILE A 91 -7.00 -7.99 27.84
CA ILE A 91 -8.05 -9.03 27.89
C ILE A 91 -7.55 -10.26 28.68
N LEU A 92 -6.32 -10.72 28.44
CA LEU A 92 -5.75 -11.85 29.18
C LEU A 92 -5.59 -11.53 30.68
N GLN A 93 -5.28 -10.28 31.02
CA GLN A 93 -5.19 -9.79 32.38
C GLN A 93 -6.56 -9.81 33.07
N ALA A 94 -7.61 -9.28 32.44
CA ALA A 94 -8.97 -9.31 32.99
C ALA A 94 -9.49 -10.75 33.19
N VAL A 95 -9.20 -11.64 32.22
CA VAL A 95 -9.54 -13.07 32.32
C VAL A 95 -8.76 -13.77 33.44
N ALA A 96 -7.49 -13.42 33.64
CA ALA A 96 -6.68 -13.96 34.73
C ALA A 96 -7.21 -13.53 36.10
N GLU A 97 -7.59 -12.25 36.26
CA GLU A 97 -8.16 -11.72 37.50
C GLU A 97 -9.49 -12.41 37.86
N LEU A 98 -10.40 -12.59 36.90
CA LEU A 98 -11.65 -13.32 37.11
C LEU A 98 -11.43 -14.79 37.46
N ARG A 99 -10.44 -15.44 36.83
CA ARG A 99 -10.07 -16.82 37.13
C ARG A 99 -9.52 -16.94 38.56
N ASP A 100 -8.70 -15.99 38.98
CA ASP A 100 -8.11 -15.99 40.31
C ASP A 100 -9.20 -15.74 41.38
N GLN A 101 -10.16 -14.84 41.13
CA GLN A 101 -11.35 -14.65 41.98
C GLN A 101 -12.20 -15.93 42.08
N LEU A 102 -12.44 -16.61 40.95
CA LEU A 102 -13.16 -17.87 40.94
C LEU A 102 -12.45 -18.96 41.75
N ASN A 103 -11.12 -19.02 41.67
CA ASN A 103 -10.32 -19.99 42.43
C ASN A 103 -10.38 -19.70 43.94
N GLU A 104 -10.36 -18.43 44.36
CA GLU A 104 -10.48 -18.01 45.76
C GLU A 104 -11.84 -18.43 46.33
N GLU A 105 -12.95 -18.08 45.66
CA GLU A 105 -14.30 -18.43 46.11
C GLU A 105 -14.58 -19.94 46.08
N SER A 106 -14.02 -20.66 45.09
CA SER A 106 -14.14 -22.12 45.03
C SER A 106 -13.36 -22.82 46.16
N PHE A 107 -12.22 -22.26 46.57
CA PHE A 107 -11.43 -22.79 47.68
C PHE A 107 -12.13 -22.56 49.03
N GLU A 108 -12.66 -21.35 49.25
CA GLU A 108 -13.46 -21.05 50.45
C GLU A 108 -14.66 -21.99 50.60
N LEU A 109 -15.35 -22.27 49.48
CA LEU A 109 -16.45 -23.23 49.44
C LEU A 109 -16.02 -24.66 49.80
N GLU A 110 -14.90 -25.15 49.25
CA GLU A 110 -14.34 -26.48 49.57
C GLU A 110 -13.97 -26.60 51.06
N VAL A 111 -13.37 -25.55 51.64
CA VAL A 111 -13.03 -25.52 53.07
C VAL A 111 -14.28 -25.60 53.95
N ILE A 112 -15.34 -24.89 53.58
CA ILE A 112 -16.62 -24.90 54.30
C ILE A 112 -17.31 -26.28 54.19
N GLU A 113 -17.36 -26.87 52.99
CA GLU A 113 -17.93 -28.21 52.77
C GLU A 113 -17.18 -29.29 53.58
N LEU A 114 -15.84 -29.26 53.59
CA LEU A 114 -15.00 -30.20 54.34
C LEU A 114 -15.19 -30.07 55.86
N PHE A 115 -15.37 -28.84 56.36
CA PHE A 115 -15.62 -28.59 57.78
C PHE A 115 -16.98 -29.14 58.24
N MET A 116 -18.01 -29.11 57.38
CA MET A 116 -19.34 -29.65 57.69
C MET A 116 -19.40 -31.19 57.69
N PHE A 117 -18.60 -31.86 56.86
CA PHE A 117 -18.60 -33.32 56.73
C PHE A 117 -17.66 -34.05 57.72
N MET A 118 -16.92 -33.32 58.56
CA MET A 118 -16.10 -33.93 59.61
C MET A 118 -17.00 -34.55 60.71
N PRO A 119 -16.85 -35.85 61.05
CA PRO A 119 -17.69 -36.51 62.04
C PRO A 119 -17.54 -35.89 63.44
N ARG A 120 -18.68 -35.59 64.09
CA ARG A 120 -18.76 -34.97 65.43
C ARG A 120 -18.20 -35.82 66.59
N ASP A 121 -17.84 -37.08 66.32
CA ASP A 121 -17.47 -38.06 67.35
C ASP A 121 -15.96 -38.24 67.53
N SER A 122 -15.18 -37.16 67.45
CA SER A 122 -13.82 -37.15 68.01
C SER A 122 -13.67 -36.01 69.01
N PHE A 123 -13.95 -36.35 70.27
CA PHE A 123 -13.63 -35.57 71.46
C PHE A 123 -12.10 -35.51 71.66
N CYS A 124 -11.39 -34.95 70.68
CA CYS A 124 -10.01 -34.46 70.74
C CYS A 124 -9.87 -33.10 70.02
N LEU A 125 -10.98 -32.54 69.53
CA LEU A 125 -11.03 -31.33 68.71
C LEU A 125 -10.63 -30.05 69.45
N SER A 126 -10.65 -29.98 70.79
CA SER A 126 -10.34 -28.72 71.50
C SER A 126 -8.88 -28.28 71.41
N ALA A 127 -7.94 -29.20 71.17
CA ALA A 127 -6.53 -28.89 70.95
C ALA A 127 -6.22 -28.56 69.48
N ASN A 128 -6.80 -29.31 68.53
CA ASN A 128 -6.59 -29.10 67.10
C ASN A 128 -7.36 -27.89 66.54
N ILE A 129 -8.49 -27.51 67.14
CA ILE A 129 -9.21 -26.28 66.78
C ILE A 129 -8.31 -25.05 66.99
N ARG A 130 -7.41 -25.00 67.97
CA ARG A 130 -6.52 -23.83 68.14
C ARG A 130 -5.45 -23.74 67.05
N VAL A 131 -4.95 -24.89 66.59
CA VAL A 131 -3.92 -24.98 65.55
C VAL A 131 -4.52 -24.71 64.17
N VAL A 132 -5.68 -25.29 63.86
CA VAL A 132 -6.41 -25.03 62.61
C VAL A 132 -7.01 -23.62 62.60
N LYS A 133 -7.51 -23.09 63.74
CA LYS A 133 -7.83 -21.66 63.87
C LYS A 133 -6.61 -20.78 63.58
N GLY A 134 -5.41 -21.15 64.02
CA GLY A 134 -4.21 -20.37 63.75
C GLY A 134 -3.77 -20.34 62.28
N GLN A 135 -4.03 -21.42 61.53
CA GLN A 135 -3.56 -21.58 60.15
C GLN A 135 -4.60 -21.21 59.08
N THR A 136 -5.90 -21.31 59.38
CA THR A 136 -7.00 -21.04 58.41
C THR A 136 -7.63 -19.65 58.57
N ILE A 137 -7.40 -18.94 59.69
CA ILE A 137 -8.00 -17.62 59.95
C ILE A 137 -7.31 -16.47 59.20
N SER A 138 -6.14 -16.70 58.59
CA SER A 138 -5.39 -15.60 57.95
C SER A 138 -5.89 -15.21 56.55
N THR A 139 -6.76 -16.00 55.92
CA THR A 139 -7.19 -15.79 54.53
C THR A 139 -8.67 -15.42 54.38
N MET A 140 -9.52 -15.89 55.30
CA MET A 140 -10.97 -15.70 55.21
C MET A 140 -11.40 -14.34 55.81
N LYS A 141 -12.18 -13.54 55.06
CA LYS A 141 -12.65 -12.21 55.51
C LYS A 141 -13.47 -12.33 56.82
N PRO A 142 -13.23 -11.47 57.84
CA PRO A 142 -13.82 -11.60 59.19
C PRO A 142 -15.35 -11.57 59.24
N ASN A 143 -16.01 -11.01 58.22
CA ASN A 143 -17.47 -10.96 58.12
C ASN A 143 -18.11 -12.32 57.79
N HIS A 144 -17.42 -13.21 57.07
CA HIS A 144 -17.95 -14.52 56.69
C HIS A 144 -17.88 -15.52 57.85
N MET A 145 -16.82 -15.43 58.68
CA MET A 145 -16.59 -16.27 59.86
C MET A 145 -17.72 -16.25 60.91
N LEU A 146 -18.36 -15.09 61.12
CA LEU A 146 -19.43 -14.97 62.12
C LEU A 146 -20.75 -15.62 61.64
N TYR A 147 -20.96 -15.71 60.32
CA TYR A 147 -22.16 -16.26 59.69
C TYR A 147 -22.10 -17.79 59.54
N VAL A 148 -20.90 -18.34 59.24
CA VAL A 148 -20.62 -19.80 59.16
C VAL A 148 -21.12 -20.56 60.38
N LEU A 149 -20.92 -20.01 61.58
CA LEU A 149 -21.27 -20.67 62.85
C LEU A 149 -22.78 -20.68 63.13
N SER A 150 -23.55 -19.82 62.47
CA SER A 150 -24.96 -19.61 62.77
C SER A 150 -25.86 -20.29 61.73
N HIS A 151 -25.53 -20.21 60.43
CA HIS A 151 -26.37 -20.72 59.33
C HIS A 151 -25.53 -21.27 58.16
N PRO A 152 -24.85 -22.42 58.33
CA PRO A 152 -23.87 -22.92 57.36
C PRO A 152 -24.48 -23.35 56.01
N PHE A 153 -25.71 -23.87 56.00
CA PHE A 153 -26.43 -24.22 54.77
C PHE A 153 -26.77 -22.99 53.89
N ILE A 154 -27.06 -21.84 54.51
CA ILE A 154 -27.38 -20.61 53.78
C ILE A 154 -26.11 -20.05 53.15
N LEU A 155 -24.98 -20.08 53.87
CA LEU A 155 -23.71 -19.59 53.35
C LEU A 155 -23.18 -20.43 52.18
N ILE A 156 -23.28 -21.75 52.25
CA ILE A 156 -22.90 -22.64 51.13
C ILE A 156 -23.76 -22.32 49.89
N ALA A 157 -25.08 -22.13 50.07
CA ALA A 157 -25.96 -21.80 48.95
C ALA A 157 -25.57 -20.46 48.28
N VAL A 158 -25.23 -19.44 49.06
CA VAL A 158 -24.78 -18.13 48.54
C VAL A 158 -23.44 -18.25 47.82
N LEU A 159 -22.46 -18.95 48.39
CA LEU A 159 -21.15 -19.15 47.75
C LEU A 159 -21.25 -20.03 46.49
N GLN A 160 -22.12 -21.03 46.47
CA GLN A 160 -22.40 -21.84 45.28
C GLN A 160 -22.98 -20.98 44.15
N GLU A 161 -23.87 -20.05 44.49
CA GLU A 161 -24.44 -19.09 43.54
C GLU A 161 -23.39 -18.08 43.03
N GLU A 162 -22.51 -17.56 43.90
CA GLU A 162 -21.40 -16.68 43.51
C GLU A 162 -20.39 -17.39 42.60
N VAL A 163 -19.99 -18.62 42.92
CA VAL A 163 -19.10 -19.45 42.08
C VAL A 163 -19.75 -19.74 40.72
N ALA A 164 -21.06 -20.01 40.68
CA ALA A 164 -21.79 -20.22 39.43
C ALA A 164 -21.83 -18.94 38.59
N ASN A 165 -22.10 -17.79 39.21
CA ASN A 165 -22.11 -16.48 38.55
C ASN A 165 -20.73 -16.11 38.00
N LEU A 166 -19.65 -16.33 38.76
CA LEU A 166 -18.27 -16.08 38.31
C LEU A 166 -17.87 -16.99 37.14
N LYS A 167 -18.25 -18.28 37.17
CA LYS A 167 -18.04 -19.20 36.04
C LYS A 167 -18.74 -18.72 34.78
N GLN A 168 -19.99 -18.26 34.91
CA GLN A 168 -20.74 -17.73 33.80
C GLN A 168 -20.11 -16.45 33.25
N HIS A 169 -19.69 -15.53 34.13
CA HIS A 169 -19.05 -14.28 33.74
C HIS A 169 -17.72 -14.51 33.01
N LEU A 170 -16.89 -15.45 33.49
CA LEU A 170 -15.64 -15.84 32.84
C LEU A 170 -15.89 -16.43 31.45
N SER A 171 -16.91 -17.30 31.31
CA SER A 171 -17.29 -17.88 30.01
C SER A 171 -17.73 -16.81 29.02
N ASN A 172 -18.63 -15.92 29.45
CA ASN A 172 -19.14 -14.83 28.61
C ASN A 172 -18.01 -13.85 28.21
N SER A 173 -17.10 -13.55 29.14
CA SER A 173 -15.95 -12.67 28.87
C SER A 173 -14.99 -13.29 27.85
N LEU A 174 -14.75 -14.60 27.92
CA LEU A 174 -13.93 -15.33 26.95
C LEU A 174 -14.60 -15.36 25.56
N GLU A 175 -15.91 -15.58 25.51
CA GLU A 175 -16.68 -15.59 24.26
C GLU A 175 -16.68 -14.20 23.59
N LEU A 176 -16.92 -13.14 24.36
CA LEU A 176 -16.85 -11.76 23.89
C LEU A 176 -15.45 -11.40 23.37
N ALA A 177 -14.39 -11.84 24.06
CA ALA A 177 -13.02 -11.64 23.62
C ALA A 177 -12.71 -12.35 22.29
N GLN A 178 -13.24 -13.56 22.09
CA GLN A 178 -13.09 -14.28 20.84
C GLN A 178 -13.88 -13.62 19.71
N GLU A 179 -15.12 -13.21 19.97
CA GLU A 179 -16.01 -12.58 18.98
C GLU A 179 -15.45 -11.23 18.50
N THR A 180 -15.00 -10.39 19.43
CA THR A 180 -14.35 -9.11 19.10
C THR A 180 -13.10 -9.32 18.25
N LYS A 181 -12.27 -10.31 18.58
CA LYS A 181 -11.07 -10.61 17.78
C LYS A 181 -11.40 -11.12 16.38
N ILE A 182 -12.44 -11.94 16.26
CA ILE A 182 -12.91 -12.44 14.97
C ILE A 182 -13.42 -11.27 14.10
N GLU A 183 -14.21 -10.36 14.67
CA GLU A 183 -14.71 -9.18 13.95
C GLU A 183 -13.59 -8.23 13.52
N GLU A 184 -12.59 -7.99 14.37
CA GLU A 184 -11.41 -7.20 14.01
C GLU A 184 -10.63 -7.85 12.84
N LEU A 185 -10.44 -9.17 12.88
CA LEU A 185 -9.76 -9.91 11.81
C LEU A 185 -10.56 -9.89 10.51
N LYS A 186 -11.90 -9.97 10.57
CA LYS A 186 -12.78 -9.82 9.40
C LYS A 186 -12.65 -8.44 8.79
N LEU A 187 -12.66 -7.38 9.61
CA LEU A 187 -12.49 -6.00 9.14
C LEU A 187 -11.14 -5.82 8.45
N LYS A 188 -10.05 -6.25 9.10
CA LYS A 188 -8.69 -6.19 8.53
C LYS A 188 -8.56 -6.97 7.22
N THR A 189 -9.23 -8.13 7.14
CA THR A 189 -9.27 -8.94 5.90
C THR A 189 -9.98 -8.18 4.78
N LYS A 190 -11.08 -7.48 5.08
CA LYS A 190 -11.81 -6.66 4.12
C LYS A 190 -10.96 -5.49 3.63
N GLU A 191 -10.34 -4.74 4.52
CA GLU A 191 -9.45 -3.61 4.18
C GLU A 191 -8.26 -4.06 3.32
N LEU A 192 -7.62 -5.18 3.68
CA LEU A 192 -6.54 -5.78 2.90
C LEU A 192 -7.01 -6.21 1.51
N ASN A 193 -8.21 -6.77 1.39
CA ASN A 193 -8.76 -7.18 0.10
C ASN A 193 -9.05 -5.96 -0.79
N GLU A 194 -9.63 -4.89 -0.24
CA GLU A 194 -9.86 -3.63 -0.98
C GLU A 194 -8.54 -3.02 -1.46
N SER A 195 -7.52 -2.96 -0.60
CA SER A 195 -6.17 -2.48 -0.97
C SER A 195 -5.54 -3.34 -2.06
N LYS A 196 -5.65 -4.67 -1.95
CA LYS A 196 -5.18 -5.63 -2.95
C LYS A 196 -5.85 -5.39 -4.31
N GLU A 197 -7.17 -5.25 -4.34
CA GLU A 197 -7.93 -5.00 -5.59
C GLU A 197 -7.50 -3.68 -6.25
N GLN A 198 -7.29 -2.63 -5.47
CA GLN A 198 -6.77 -1.35 -5.97
C GLN A 198 -5.36 -1.49 -6.55
N LEU A 199 -4.46 -2.21 -5.88
CA LEU A 199 -3.10 -2.45 -6.37
C LEU A 199 -3.11 -3.29 -7.64
N GLU A 200 -3.92 -4.34 -7.71
CA GLU A 200 -4.09 -5.16 -8.92
C GLU A 200 -4.64 -4.33 -10.09
N HIS A 201 -5.59 -3.43 -9.83
CA HIS A 201 -6.10 -2.51 -10.84
C HIS A 201 -4.99 -1.57 -11.36
N ARG A 202 -4.21 -0.95 -10.47
CA ARG A 202 -3.06 -0.11 -10.87
C ARG A 202 -2.03 -0.92 -11.67
N ASN A 203 -1.74 -2.15 -11.25
CA ASN A 203 -0.78 -3.00 -11.93
C ASN A 203 -1.24 -3.40 -13.34
N ARG A 204 -2.53 -3.71 -13.52
CA ARG A 204 -3.11 -3.93 -14.87
C ARG A 204 -2.93 -2.72 -15.77
N LYS A 205 -3.24 -1.51 -15.26
CA LYS A 205 -3.08 -0.27 -16.02
C LYS A 205 -1.62 -0.02 -16.41
N LEU A 206 -0.68 -0.21 -15.49
CA LEU A 206 0.75 -0.08 -15.77
C LEU A 206 1.23 -1.11 -16.81
N ALA A 207 0.71 -2.35 -16.77
CA ALA A 207 1.03 -3.36 -17.77
C ALA A 207 0.52 -2.98 -19.16
N GLU A 208 -0.70 -2.43 -19.25
CA GLU A 208 -1.27 -1.88 -20.49
C GLU A 208 -0.41 -0.72 -21.01
N GLU A 209 -0.09 0.27 -20.18
CA GLU A 209 0.78 1.40 -20.53
C GLU A 209 2.18 0.94 -20.98
N SER A 210 2.76 -0.06 -20.32
CA SER A 210 4.05 -0.66 -20.72
C SER A 210 3.95 -1.32 -22.09
N SER A 211 2.86 -2.06 -22.35
CA SER A 211 2.63 -2.68 -23.65
C SER A 211 2.45 -1.64 -24.76
N TYR A 212 1.73 -0.55 -24.46
CA TYR A 212 1.53 0.57 -25.37
C TYR A 212 2.86 1.26 -25.68
N ALA A 213 3.66 1.60 -24.66
CA ALA A 213 4.98 2.20 -24.83
C ALA A 213 5.92 1.30 -25.66
N LYS A 214 5.90 -0.01 -25.44
CA LYS A 214 6.66 -0.98 -26.26
C LYS A 214 6.23 -0.96 -27.72
N SER A 215 4.92 -0.92 -27.99
CA SER A 215 4.40 -0.87 -29.36
C SER A 215 4.82 0.43 -30.08
N LEU A 216 4.74 1.56 -29.36
CA LEU A 216 5.13 2.87 -29.88
C LEU A 216 6.65 2.93 -30.16
N ALA A 217 7.46 2.42 -29.23
CA ALA A 217 8.90 2.31 -29.41
C ALA A 217 9.27 1.41 -30.59
N SER A 218 8.55 0.29 -30.77
CA SER A 218 8.76 -0.61 -31.92
C SER A 218 8.39 0.08 -33.24
N ALA A 219 7.31 0.86 -33.29
CA ALA A 219 6.93 1.62 -34.48
C ALA A 219 8.00 2.67 -34.83
N ALA A 220 8.43 3.45 -33.83
CA ALA A 220 9.49 4.44 -34.00
C ALA A 220 10.81 3.81 -34.45
N ALA A 221 11.18 2.63 -33.93
CA ALA A 221 12.38 1.92 -34.33
C ALA A 221 12.35 1.49 -35.81
N VAL A 222 11.18 1.08 -36.32
CA VAL A 222 11.00 0.74 -37.74
C VAL A 222 11.12 1.98 -38.63
N GLU A 223 10.54 3.12 -38.23
CA GLU A 223 10.66 4.38 -38.97
C GLU A 223 12.10 4.90 -39.01
N LEU A 224 12.79 4.89 -37.86
CA LEU A 224 14.20 5.27 -37.78
C LEU A 224 15.08 4.38 -38.65
N LYS A 225 14.79 3.07 -38.71
CA LYS A 225 15.49 2.15 -39.61
C LYS A 225 15.24 2.51 -41.07
N ALA A 226 14.00 2.78 -41.45
CA ALA A 226 13.65 3.17 -42.82
C ALA A 226 14.35 4.49 -43.24
N LEU A 227 14.37 5.49 -42.36
CA LEU A 227 15.10 6.74 -42.59
C LEU A 227 16.61 6.53 -42.71
N SER A 228 17.19 5.66 -41.86
CA SER A 228 18.61 5.30 -41.94
C SER A 228 18.97 4.66 -43.29
N GLU A 229 18.12 3.77 -43.80
CA GLU A 229 18.28 3.16 -45.12
C GLU A 229 18.19 4.19 -46.26
N GLU A 230 17.29 5.17 -46.16
CA GLU A 230 17.18 6.26 -47.14
C GLU A 230 18.40 7.19 -47.13
N VAL A 231 18.89 7.58 -45.94
CA VAL A 231 20.13 8.35 -45.79
C VAL A 231 21.31 7.59 -46.39
N ALA A 232 21.42 6.28 -46.16
CA ALA A 232 22.48 5.46 -46.74
C ALA A 232 22.41 5.40 -48.28
N LYS A 233 21.20 5.30 -48.86
CA LYS A 233 20.98 5.37 -50.31
C LYS A 233 21.43 6.73 -50.88
N LEU A 234 21.04 7.84 -50.26
CA LEU A 234 21.43 9.19 -50.66
C LEU A 234 22.93 9.42 -50.54
N MET A 235 23.56 8.97 -49.45
CA MET A 235 25.02 9.04 -49.28
C MET A 235 25.76 8.28 -50.39
N ASN A 236 25.31 7.08 -50.73
CA ASN A 236 25.91 6.32 -51.81
C ASN A 236 25.72 6.98 -53.18
N HIS A 237 24.56 7.59 -53.43
CA HIS A 237 24.34 8.37 -54.64
C HIS A 237 25.25 9.59 -54.72
N ASN A 238 25.37 10.37 -53.63
CA ASN A 238 26.29 11.50 -53.56
C ASN A 238 27.74 11.08 -53.78
N ARG A 239 28.19 9.95 -53.20
CA ARG A 239 29.53 9.41 -53.43
C ARG A 239 29.78 9.10 -54.92
N LYS A 240 28.80 8.52 -55.62
CA LYS A 240 28.88 8.26 -57.07
C LYS A 240 28.98 9.56 -57.87
N LEU A 241 28.10 10.52 -57.61
CA LEU A 241 28.12 11.83 -58.26
C LEU A 241 29.46 12.57 -58.03
N SER A 242 29.99 12.53 -56.81
CA SER A 242 31.30 13.12 -56.49
C SER A 242 32.43 12.44 -57.27
N ALA A 243 32.40 11.12 -57.42
CA ALA A 243 33.38 10.39 -58.23
C ALA A 243 33.28 10.74 -59.72
N GLU A 244 32.07 10.80 -60.28
CA GLU A 244 31.81 11.21 -61.66
C GLU A 244 32.33 12.64 -61.95
N LEU A 245 32.05 13.59 -61.06
CA LEU A 245 32.57 14.96 -61.14
C LEU A 245 34.11 15.01 -61.13
N SER A 246 34.75 14.16 -60.34
CA SER A 246 36.22 14.08 -60.29
C SER A 246 36.81 13.49 -61.57
N THR A 247 36.16 12.49 -62.19
CA THR A 247 36.59 11.93 -63.47
C THR A 247 36.44 12.90 -64.65
N HIS A 248 35.37 13.69 -64.68
CA HIS A 248 35.16 14.72 -65.70
C HIS A 248 36.12 15.92 -65.58
N SER A 249 36.76 16.13 -64.43
CA SER A 249 37.80 17.17 -64.25
C SER A 249 39.14 16.83 -64.93
N THR A 250 39.34 15.60 -65.42
CA THR A 250 40.62 15.17 -66.04
C THR A 250 40.61 15.16 -67.57
N GLN A 251 39.49 15.53 -68.21
CA GLN A 251 39.41 15.69 -69.66
C GLN A 251 39.13 17.15 -70.03
N SER A 252 40.19 17.95 -70.10
CA SER A 252 40.18 19.17 -70.92
C SER A 252 40.51 18.77 -72.36
N PRO A 253 39.64 19.13 -73.31
CA PRO A 253 40.08 20.05 -74.34
C PRO A 253 39.22 21.31 -74.34
N ASN A 254 39.89 22.43 -74.56
CA ASN A 254 39.32 23.76 -74.80
C ASN A 254 37.99 23.72 -75.57
N LEU A 255 37.05 24.59 -75.19
CA LEU A 255 36.58 25.70 -76.02
C LEU A 255 35.38 26.43 -75.38
N ILE A 256 35.51 27.76 -75.37
CA ILE A 256 34.47 28.77 -75.58
C ILE A 256 33.45 29.00 -74.46
N ILE A 257 33.59 30.21 -73.91
CA ILE A 257 32.62 31.02 -73.19
C ILE A 257 31.22 30.92 -73.82
N LYS A 258 30.25 30.44 -73.05
CA LYS A 258 28.85 30.90 -73.16
C LYS A 258 28.17 30.84 -71.81
N GLN A 259 27.80 32.02 -71.31
CA GLN A 259 26.85 32.19 -70.22
C GLN A 259 25.54 31.47 -70.58
N GLU A 260 25.23 30.38 -69.89
CA GLU A 260 23.92 29.75 -69.96
C GLU A 260 23.11 30.07 -68.71
N GLN A 261 21.96 30.67 -68.98
CA GLN A 261 20.94 31.07 -68.05
C GLN A 261 20.48 29.87 -67.21
N ARG A 262 20.29 30.09 -65.91
CA ARG A 262 19.62 29.16 -65.01
C ARG A 262 18.21 28.84 -65.54
N LYS A 263 18.08 27.75 -66.30
CA LYS A 263 16.78 27.15 -66.61
C LYS A 263 16.26 26.48 -65.34
N LYS A 264 15.13 26.98 -64.82
CA LYS A 264 14.27 26.24 -63.90
C LYS A 264 13.94 24.90 -64.55
N ILE A 265 14.37 23.81 -63.91
CA ILE A 265 13.97 22.46 -64.30
C ILE A 265 12.47 22.35 -63.94
N GLU A 266 11.60 22.54 -64.93
CA GLU A 266 10.19 22.19 -64.77
C GLU A 266 10.06 20.66 -64.76
N PRO A 267 9.34 20.07 -63.78
CA PRO A 267 9.11 18.64 -63.76
C PRO A 267 8.29 18.21 -64.99
N SER A 268 8.65 17.06 -65.57
CA SER A 268 7.95 16.46 -66.71
C SER A 268 6.43 16.41 -66.46
N LYS A 269 5.63 16.63 -67.52
CA LYS A 269 4.15 16.59 -67.45
C LYS A 269 3.61 15.29 -66.83
N GLU A 270 4.36 14.20 -66.97
CA GLU A 270 4.07 12.88 -66.40
C GLU A 270 4.28 12.82 -64.87
N THR A 271 5.32 13.49 -64.37
CA THR A 271 5.59 13.63 -62.92
C THR A 271 4.50 14.48 -62.25
N ARG A 272 4.09 15.58 -62.89
CA ARG A 272 3.04 16.47 -62.38
C ARG A 272 1.67 15.79 -62.32
N THR A 273 1.35 14.97 -63.31
CA THR A 273 0.09 14.20 -63.33
C THR A 273 0.08 13.08 -62.28
N ARG A 274 1.22 12.43 -62.04
CA ARG A 274 1.36 11.46 -60.95
C ARG A 274 1.18 12.09 -59.57
N GLN A 275 1.84 13.23 -59.32
CA GLN A 275 1.68 13.98 -58.06
C GLN A 275 0.24 14.46 -57.83
N LEU A 276 -0.44 14.92 -58.88
CA LEU A 276 -1.86 15.30 -58.79
C LEU A 276 -2.78 14.10 -58.47
N ARG A 277 -2.46 12.91 -58.99
CA ARG A 277 -3.21 11.67 -58.67
C ARG A 277 -2.97 11.24 -57.22
N GLU A 278 -1.73 11.29 -56.74
CA GLU A 278 -1.37 10.97 -55.36
C GLU A 278 -2.01 11.95 -54.36
N LEU A 279 -2.03 13.25 -54.68
CA LEU A 279 -2.72 14.27 -53.88
C LEU A 279 -4.24 14.04 -53.81
N ARG A 280 -4.88 13.63 -54.90
CA ARG A 280 -6.31 13.26 -54.89
C ARG A 280 -6.57 12.04 -54.01
N MET A 281 -5.77 10.99 -54.15
CA MET A 281 -5.87 9.79 -53.31
C MET A 281 -5.63 10.12 -51.83
N SER A 282 -4.71 11.04 -51.53
CA SER A 282 -4.48 11.52 -50.16
C SER A 282 -5.68 12.27 -49.60
N LYS A 283 -6.29 13.15 -50.41
CA LYS A 283 -7.46 13.93 -50.00
C LYS A 283 -8.70 13.05 -49.82
N ASP A 284 -8.89 12.03 -50.65
CA ASP A 284 -9.98 11.07 -50.49
C ASP A 284 -9.83 10.22 -49.21
N ARG A 285 -8.59 9.84 -48.87
CA ARG A 285 -8.29 9.16 -47.59
C ARG A 285 -8.58 10.06 -46.40
N GLU A 286 -8.18 11.33 -46.47
CA GLU A 286 -8.45 12.33 -45.44
C GLU A 286 -9.96 12.50 -45.20
N LEU A 287 -10.74 12.67 -46.26
CA LEU A 287 -12.21 12.75 -46.18
C LEU A 287 -12.83 11.47 -45.59
N THR A 288 -12.27 10.31 -45.92
CA THR A 288 -12.75 9.03 -45.37
C THR A 288 -12.49 8.93 -43.88
N TYR A 289 -11.30 9.34 -43.42
CA TYR A 289 -10.99 9.37 -41.99
C TYR A 289 -11.84 10.40 -41.25
N GLU A 290 -12.03 11.59 -41.82
CA GLU A 290 -12.87 12.62 -41.22
C GLU A 290 -14.32 12.13 -41.04
N ALA A 291 -14.89 11.46 -42.05
CA ALA A 291 -16.21 10.84 -41.95
C ALA A 291 -16.26 9.73 -40.87
N ALA A 292 -15.22 8.90 -40.77
CA ALA A 292 -15.15 7.85 -39.76
C ALA A 292 -15.03 8.40 -38.33
N PHE A 293 -14.32 9.52 -38.15
CA PHE A 293 -14.23 10.21 -36.86
C PHE A 293 -15.59 10.77 -36.43
N VAL A 294 -16.30 11.45 -37.34
CA VAL A 294 -17.65 11.97 -37.04
C VAL A 294 -18.63 10.86 -36.69
N ASP A 295 -18.60 9.73 -37.41
CA ASP A 295 -19.43 8.56 -37.14
C ASP A 295 -19.10 7.89 -35.79
N LYS A 296 -17.81 7.81 -35.43
CA LYS A 296 -17.37 7.34 -34.10
C LYS A 296 -17.88 8.26 -32.99
N ASP A 297 -17.70 9.57 -33.13
CA ASP A 297 -18.15 10.53 -32.12
C ASP A 297 -19.68 10.50 -31.95
N GLN A 298 -20.42 10.27 -33.03
CA GLN A 298 -21.87 10.09 -32.95
C GLN A 298 -22.26 8.80 -32.21
N ARG A 299 -21.58 7.67 -32.45
CA ARG A 299 -21.82 6.44 -31.67
C ARG A 299 -21.45 6.59 -30.21
N GLU A 300 -20.36 7.27 -29.88
CA GLU A 300 -19.97 7.55 -28.50
C GLU A 300 -21.05 8.40 -27.80
N ALA A 301 -21.60 9.41 -28.48
CA ALA A 301 -22.69 10.23 -27.95
C ALA A 301 -23.99 9.43 -27.73
N GLU A 302 -24.31 8.46 -28.59
CA GLU A 302 -25.46 7.55 -28.42
C GLU A 302 -25.26 6.60 -27.24
N LEU A 303 -24.08 5.98 -27.13
CA LEU A 303 -23.74 5.10 -26.00
C LEU A 303 -23.77 5.84 -24.66
N GLU A 304 -23.28 7.08 -24.63
CA GLU A 304 -23.33 7.94 -23.44
C GLU A 304 -24.78 8.23 -23.02
N LYS A 305 -25.69 8.45 -23.98
CA LYS A 305 -27.12 8.64 -23.69
C LYS A 305 -27.77 7.38 -23.15
N ASP A 306 -27.49 6.23 -23.77
CA ASP A 306 -28.01 4.94 -23.33
C ASP A 306 -27.50 4.58 -21.92
N SER A 307 -26.23 4.86 -21.63
CA SER A 307 -25.64 4.68 -20.31
C SER A 307 -26.37 5.52 -19.27
N LYS A 308 -26.61 6.80 -19.55
CA LYS A 308 -27.37 7.70 -18.66
C LYS A 308 -28.82 7.24 -18.46
N HIS A 309 -29.46 6.74 -19.51
CA HIS A 309 -30.82 6.20 -19.41
C HIS A 309 -30.86 4.96 -18.52
N ARG A 310 -29.85 4.09 -18.61
CA ARG A 310 -29.73 2.92 -17.75
C ARG A 310 -29.42 3.28 -16.31
N GLU A 311 -28.55 4.24 -16.07
CA GLU A 311 -28.23 4.74 -14.73
C GLU A 311 -29.46 5.33 -14.06
N THR A 312 -30.16 6.24 -14.74
CA THR A 312 -31.41 6.82 -14.22
C THR A 312 -32.50 5.77 -13.98
N TYR A 313 -32.60 4.75 -14.83
CA TYR A 313 -33.52 3.63 -14.60
C TYR A 313 -33.20 2.89 -13.29
N LEU A 314 -31.92 2.56 -13.05
CA LEU A 314 -31.49 1.88 -11.84
C LEU A 314 -31.66 2.76 -10.59
N GLU A 315 -31.38 4.05 -10.68
CA GLU A 315 -31.64 4.99 -9.58
C GLU A 315 -33.12 5.03 -9.19
N ASN A 316 -34.02 5.02 -10.17
CA ASN A 316 -35.46 4.98 -9.94
C ASN A 316 -35.91 3.65 -9.30
N GLU A 317 -35.33 2.53 -9.72
CA GLU A 317 -35.60 1.22 -9.14
C GLU A 317 -35.10 1.14 -7.68
N LEU A 318 -33.88 1.63 -7.42
CA LEU A 318 -33.32 1.74 -6.06
C LEU A 318 -34.13 2.69 -5.17
N ALA A 319 -34.60 3.81 -5.70
CA ALA A 319 -35.49 4.72 -4.98
C ALA A 319 -36.81 4.02 -4.63
N SER A 320 -37.37 3.24 -5.56
CA SER A 320 -38.59 2.45 -5.33
C SER A 320 -38.40 1.41 -4.22
N ILE A 321 -37.27 0.70 -4.22
CA ILE A 321 -36.94 -0.27 -3.15
C ILE A 321 -36.80 0.42 -1.80
N ARG A 322 -36.08 1.56 -1.73
CA ARG A 322 -35.90 2.33 -0.49
C ARG A 322 -37.23 2.82 0.11
N ILE A 323 -38.20 3.15 -0.73
CA ILE A 323 -39.53 3.56 -0.28
C ILE A 323 -40.31 2.36 0.28
N GLN A 324 -40.24 1.19 -0.36
CA GLN A 324 -40.90 -0.04 0.11
C GLN A 324 -40.31 -0.60 1.41
N THR A 325 -39.03 -0.37 1.69
CA THR A 325 -38.39 -0.83 2.94
C THR A 325 -38.66 0.07 4.15
N ASN A 326 -39.25 1.26 3.94
CA ASN A 326 -39.52 2.26 4.98
C ASN A 326 -41.02 2.40 5.33
N THR A 327 -41.88 1.54 4.79
CA THR A 327 -43.31 1.41 5.11
C THR A 327 -43.57 0.11 5.86
#